data_AF-R9JJ25-F1
#
_entry.id   AF-R9JJ25-F1
#
_cell.length_a   1.000
_cell.length_b   1.000
_cell.length_c   1.000
_cell.angle_alpha   90.00
_cell.angle_beta   90.00
_cell.angle_gamma   90.00
#
_symmetry.space_group_name_H-M   'P 1'
#
loop_
_entity.id
_entity.type
_entity.pdbx_description
1 polymer ?
#
loop_
_entity_poly.entity_id
_entity_poly.type
_entity_poly.pdbx_seq_one_letter_code
_entity_poly.pdbx_strand_id
1 'polypeptide(L)'
;MKIKENIISAINNCSDTSILNQIYNDTLKRNDNLQKSYNDWTNQQTGEVFDLHMRSMMYEDLFDDMCMAKSSIMGKYLDTPQGSLKEDTYYLSIDAHYYKFIVTETTQNGETDIFERTIKINPQFVDDQNIILHEMIHAHEHILSLVNPLLKETLIVELYKHLFPKFKDLDCIIYNHANISHNSDLAELGGYHGLLFMLKSLDLDFRCRNEPFTIFGYDYNRTFAELNLI
;
A
#
# COMPACT_ATOMS: atom_id res chain seq x y z
N MET A 1 9.92 7.84 -26.89
CA MET A 1 9.80 7.01 -28.11
C MET A 1 11.01 6.09 -28.30
N LYS A 2 12.22 6.64 -28.51
CA LYS A 2 13.45 5.84 -28.75
C LYS A 2 13.75 4.73 -27.74
N ILE A 3 13.55 4.96 -26.44
CA ILE A 3 13.84 3.94 -25.42
C ILE A 3 12.88 2.74 -25.53
N LYS A 4 11.58 3.01 -25.73
CA LYS A 4 10.58 1.95 -25.95
C LYS A 4 10.87 1.16 -27.22
N GLU A 5 11.21 1.85 -28.31
CA GLU A 5 11.61 1.23 -29.57
C GLU A 5 12.90 0.42 -29.44
N ASN A 6 13.88 0.90 -28.66
CA ASN A 6 15.13 0.20 -28.40
C ASN A 6 14.93 -1.03 -27.49
N ILE A 7 14.03 -0.95 -26.50
CA ILE A 7 13.68 -2.10 -25.65
C ILE A 7 12.92 -3.14 -26.48
N ILE A 8 11.92 -2.73 -27.28
CA ILE A 8 11.20 -3.64 -28.18
C ILE A 8 12.18 -4.26 -29.19
N SER A 9 13.09 -3.48 -29.75
CA SER A 9 14.15 -3.98 -30.64
C SER A 9 15.08 -4.95 -29.92
N ALA A 10 15.51 -4.66 -28.68
CA ALA A 10 16.36 -5.54 -27.89
C ALA A 10 15.68 -6.85 -27.51
N ILE A 11 14.38 -6.82 -27.19
CA ILE A 11 13.54 -8.00 -26.95
C ILE A 11 13.40 -8.80 -28.23
N ASN A 12 13.06 -8.16 -29.35
CA ASN A 12 12.88 -8.82 -30.64
C ASN A 12 14.19 -9.39 -31.21
N ASN A 13 15.34 -8.82 -30.84
CA ASN A 13 16.67 -9.29 -31.21
C ASN A 13 17.29 -10.24 -30.18
N CYS A 14 16.60 -10.54 -29.07
CA CYS A 14 17.04 -11.55 -28.11
C CYS A 14 16.78 -12.93 -28.73
N SER A 15 17.83 -13.58 -29.23
CA SER A 15 17.77 -14.92 -29.82
C SER A 15 17.74 -16.04 -28.78
N ASP A 16 17.96 -15.71 -27.51
CA ASP A 16 17.89 -16.65 -26.40
C ASP A 16 16.44 -16.78 -25.92
N THR A 17 15.76 -17.78 -26.48
CA THR A 17 14.38 -18.14 -26.13
C THR A 17 14.21 -18.44 -24.64
N SER A 18 15.28 -18.84 -23.93
CA SER A 18 15.23 -19.09 -22.48
C SER A 18 15.09 -17.80 -21.70
N ILE A 19 15.83 -16.74 -22.05
CA ILE A 19 15.77 -15.43 -21.39
C ILE A 19 14.43 -14.74 -21.67
N LEU A 20 13.95 -14.79 -22.92
CA LEU A 20 12.63 -14.26 -23.27
C LEU A 20 11.51 -15.01 -22.54
N ASN A 21 11.59 -16.34 -22.47
CA ASN A 21 10.65 -17.14 -21.69
C ASN A 21 10.74 -16.82 -20.19
N GLN A 22 11.93 -16.57 -19.67
CA GLN A 22 12.11 -16.19 -18.28
C GLN A 22 11.48 -14.83 -17.98
N ILE A 23 11.73 -13.79 -18.78
CA ILE A 23 11.11 -12.47 -18.63
C ILE A 23 9.58 -12.56 -18.74
N TYR A 24 9.07 -13.34 -19.69
CA TYR A 24 7.64 -13.56 -19.85
C TYR A 24 7.05 -14.31 -18.65
N ASN A 25 7.67 -15.41 -18.20
CA ASN A 25 7.17 -16.23 -17.10
C ASN A 25 7.27 -15.51 -15.74
N ASP A 26 8.34 -14.76 -15.51
CA ASP A 26 8.64 -14.16 -14.20
C ASP A 26 7.83 -12.87 -13.95
N THR A 27 7.45 -12.14 -15.01
CA THR A 27 6.82 -10.81 -14.85
C THR A 27 5.52 -10.64 -15.65
N LEU A 28 5.51 -10.90 -16.95
CA LEU A 28 4.37 -10.56 -17.82
C LEU A 28 3.19 -11.53 -17.66
N LYS A 29 3.46 -12.84 -17.68
CA LYS A 29 2.44 -13.88 -17.51
C LYS A 29 1.71 -13.75 -16.17
N ARG A 30 2.43 -13.37 -15.12
CA ARG A 30 1.83 -13.11 -13.81
C ARG A 30 0.88 -11.92 -13.87
N ASN A 31 1.28 -10.82 -14.52
CA ASN A 31 0.45 -9.65 -14.67
C ASN A 31 -0.82 -9.93 -15.50
N ASP A 32 -0.70 -10.66 -16.60
CA ASP A 32 -1.85 -11.06 -17.44
C ASP A 32 -2.82 -11.96 -16.66
N ASN A 33 -2.29 -12.88 -15.84
CA ASN A 33 -3.10 -13.74 -14.97
C ASN A 33 -3.84 -12.93 -13.89
N LEU A 34 -3.16 -11.96 -13.26
CA LEU A 34 -3.77 -11.07 -12.27
C LEU A 34 -4.87 -10.22 -12.90
N GLN A 35 -4.60 -9.61 -14.06
CA GLN A 35 -5.60 -8.82 -14.78
C GLN A 35 -6.81 -9.66 -15.18
N LYS A 36 -6.60 -10.86 -15.70
CA LYS A 36 -7.70 -11.78 -16.03
C LYS A 36 -8.50 -12.15 -14.79
N SER A 37 -7.83 -12.52 -13.70
CA SER A 37 -8.48 -12.85 -12.44
C SER A 37 -9.29 -11.69 -11.88
N TYR A 38 -8.78 -10.46 -12.01
CA TYR A 38 -9.47 -9.24 -11.62
C TYR A 38 -10.74 -9.02 -12.43
N ASN A 39 -10.65 -9.09 -13.76
CA ASN A 39 -11.81 -8.97 -14.65
C ASN A 39 -12.87 -10.04 -14.37
N ASP A 40 -12.45 -11.28 -14.12
CA ASP A 40 -13.37 -12.37 -13.77
C ASP A 40 -14.08 -12.07 -12.43
N TRP A 41 -13.33 -11.59 -11.42
CA TRP A 41 -13.87 -11.17 -10.13
C TRP A 41 -14.87 -10.01 -10.28
N THR A 42 -14.54 -8.96 -11.03
CA THR A 42 -15.44 -7.81 -11.25
C THR A 42 -16.79 -8.24 -11.83
N ASN A 43 -16.80 -9.25 -12.71
CA ASN A 43 -18.00 -9.75 -13.38
C ASN A 43 -18.82 -10.74 -12.53
N GLN A 44 -18.24 -11.30 -11.47
CA GLN A 44 -18.83 -12.42 -10.72
C GLN A 44 -19.06 -12.12 -9.23
N GLN A 45 -18.53 -11.00 -8.71
CA GLN A 45 -18.65 -10.63 -7.31
C GLN A 45 -20.10 -10.43 -6.86
N THR A 46 -20.34 -10.65 -5.55
CA THR A 46 -21.63 -10.40 -4.93
C THR A 46 -21.89 -8.89 -4.78
N GLY A 47 -23.14 -8.50 -4.54
CA GLY A 47 -23.49 -7.10 -4.27
C GLY A 47 -22.76 -6.53 -3.05
N GLU A 48 -22.62 -7.33 -1.98
CA GLU A 48 -21.87 -6.96 -0.77
C GLU A 48 -20.39 -6.65 -1.06
N VAL A 49 -19.72 -7.52 -1.84
CA VAL A 49 -18.31 -7.31 -2.21
C VAL A 49 -18.16 -6.11 -3.14
N PHE A 50 -19.11 -5.90 -4.05
CA PHE A 50 -19.14 -4.71 -4.90
C PHE A 50 -19.29 -3.43 -4.07
N ASP A 51 -20.21 -3.41 -3.10
CA ASP A 51 -20.44 -2.25 -2.23
C ASP A 51 -19.21 -1.97 -1.35
N LEU A 52 -18.57 -3.00 -0.79
CA LEU A 52 -17.28 -2.87 -0.11
C LEU A 52 -16.23 -2.25 -1.02
N HIS A 53 -16.05 -2.80 -2.23
CA HIS A 53 -15.07 -2.30 -3.18
C HIS A 53 -15.32 -0.83 -3.54
N MET A 54 -16.56 -0.45 -3.84
CA MET A 54 -16.92 0.94 -4.15
C MET A 54 -16.65 1.89 -3.00
N ARG A 55 -16.93 1.48 -1.74
CA ARG A 55 -16.58 2.27 -0.56
C ARG A 55 -15.06 2.41 -0.40
N SER A 56 -14.31 1.33 -0.61
CA SER A 56 -12.84 1.39 -0.58
C SER A 56 -12.28 2.32 -1.66
N MET A 57 -12.93 2.41 -2.83
CA MET A 57 -12.56 3.39 -3.86
C MET A 57 -12.81 4.84 -3.44
N MET A 58 -13.76 5.08 -2.54
CA MET A 58 -13.93 6.40 -1.93
C MET A 58 -12.85 6.69 -0.88
N TYR A 59 -12.25 5.66 -0.27
CA TYR A 59 -11.17 5.81 0.69
C TYR A 59 -9.81 6.08 0.04
N GLU A 60 -9.63 5.81 -1.26
CA GLU A 60 -8.41 6.17 -2.02
C GLU A 60 -8.05 7.66 -1.91
N ASP A 61 -9.04 8.55 -1.73
CA ASP A 61 -8.80 9.98 -1.48
C ASP A 61 -7.98 10.23 -0.21
N LEU A 62 -8.01 9.31 0.76
CA LEU A 62 -7.19 9.38 1.98
C LEU A 62 -5.73 8.95 1.75
N PHE A 63 -5.42 8.39 0.58
CA PHE A 63 -4.09 7.96 0.15
C PHE A 63 -3.47 8.89 -0.89
N ASP A 64 -4.02 10.10 -1.06
CA ASP A 64 -3.52 11.12 -2.00
C ASP A 64 -2.04 11.51 -1.78
N ASP A 65 -1.55 11.47 -0.54
CA ASP A 65 -0.14 11.66 -0.17
C ASP A 65 0.77 10.56 -0.70
N MET A 66 0.23 9.36 -0.96
CA MET A 66 0.96 8.24 -1.53
C MET A 66 0.98 8.28 -3.07
N CYS A 67 0.39 9.31 -3.69
CA CYS A 67 0.37 9.53 -5.14
C CYS A 67 1.43 10.56 -5.59
N MET A 68 1.86 10.46 -6.86
CA MET A 68 2.76 11.43 -7.51
C MET A 68 1.95 12.57 -8.18
N ALA A 69 1.30 13.39 -7.37
CA ALA A 69 0.47 14.51 -7.83
C ALA A 69 0.95 15.85 -7.24
N LYS A 70 0.74 16.99 -7.93
CA LYS A 70 1.10 18.32 -7.40
C LYS A 70 0.41 18.66 -6.07
N SER A 71 -0.78 18.12 -5.84
CA SER A 71 -1.52 18.27 -4.58
C SER A 71 -0.93 17.44 -3.44
N SER A 72 -0.16 16.39 -3.74
CA SER A 72 0.44 15.49 -2.77
C SER A 72 1.69 16.09 -2.13
N ILE A 73 2.06 15.60 -0.94
CA ILE A 73 3.36 15.87 -0.30
C ILE A 73 4.54 15.44 -1.19
N MET A 74 4.30 14.53 -2.13
CA MET A 74 5.26 14.05 -3.12
C MET A 74 5.34 14.95 -4.37
N GLY A 75 4.42 15.89 -4.54
CA GLY A 75 4.29 16.72 -5.75
C GLY A 75 5.52 17.55 -6.08
N LYS A 76 6.30 17.94 -5.07
CA LYS A 76 7.56 18.68 -5.26
C LYS A 76 8.65 17.88 -6.00
N TYR A 77 8.50 16.57 -6.12
CA TYR A 77 9.41 15.70 -6.88
C TYR A 77 9.00 15.54 -8.34
N LEU A 78 7.89 16.16 -8.77
CA LEU A 78 7.48 16.18 -10.17
C LEU A 78 8.35 17.13 -11.00
N ASP A 79 8.80 18.24 -10.44
CA ASP A 79 9.62 19.23 -11.15
C ASP A 79 10.94 19.44 -10.41
N THR A 80 11.97 18.68 -10.80
CA THR A 80 13.30 18.73 -10.17
C THR A 80 14.34 19.34 -11.13
N PRO A 81 15.47 19.85 -10.61
CA PRO A 81 16.58 20.29 -11.46
C PRO A 81 17.13 19.19 -12.39
N GLN A 82 16.91 17.92 -12.06
CA GLN A 82 17.35 16.76 -12.84
C GLN A 82 16.35 16.38 -13.94
N GLY A 83 15.14 16.94 -13.94
CA GLY A 83 14.10 16.69 -14.92
C GLY A 83 12.69 16.77 -14.32
N SER A 84 11.69 16.76 -15.21
CA SER A 84 10.29 16.72 -14.83
C SER A 84 9.66 15.34 -15.07
N LEU A 85 8.85 14.90 -14.11
CA LEU A 85 8.00 13.73 -14.13
C LEU A 85 6.57 14.20 -14.37
N LYS A 86 5.80 13.50 -15.22
CA LYS A 86 4.36 13.76 -15.33
C LYS A 86 3.62 13.13 -14.15
N GLU A 87 2.52 13.74 -13.72
CA GLU A 87 1.69 13.20 -12.62
C GLU A 87 1.24 11.76 -12.90
N ASP A 88 0.82 11.48 -14.13
CA ASP A 88 0.36 10.15 -14.56
C ASP A 88 1.50 9.16 -14.88
N THR A 89 2.73 9.44 -14.44
CA THR A 89 3.86 8.53 -14.72
C THR A 89 3.72 7.23 -13.94
N TYR A 90 3.17 7.31 -12.72
CA TYR A 90 2.93 6.16 -11.86
C TYR A 90 1.46 6.13 -11.48
N TYR A 91 0.74 5.13 -11.95
CA TYR A 91 -0.54 4.77 -11.38
C TYR A 91 -0.25 4.10 -10.04
N LEU A 92 -0.91 4.51 -8.96
CA LEU A 92 -0.62 4.02 -7.60
C LEU A 92 -1.88 3.58 -6.83
N SER A 93 -3.06 3.64 -7.48
CA SER A 93 -4.30 3.12 -6.92
C SER A 93 -4.30 1.59 -6.90
N ILE A 94 -5.06 1.03 -5.97
CA ILE A 94 -5.15 -0.42 -5.78
C ILE A 94 -5.87 -1.10 -6.96
N ASP A 95 -6.86 -0.44 -7.56
CA ASP A 95 -7.58 -0.91 -8.76
C ASP A 95 -6.65 -1.03 -9.99
N ALA A 96 -5.78 -0.04 -10.21
CA ALA A 96 -4.80 -0.09 -11.29
C ALA A 96 -3.77 -1.22 -11.12
N HIS A 97 -3.68 -1.81 -9.91
CA HIS A 97 -2.78 -2.92 -9.57
C HIS A 97 -3.54 -4.22 -9.28
N TYR A 98 -4.80 -4.31 -9.71
CA TYR A 98 -5.61 -5.52 -9.67
C TYR A 98 -5.88 -6.07 -8.27
N TYR A 99 -5.86 -5.22 -7.24
CA TYR A 99 -6.27 -5.61 -5.90
C TYR A 99 -7.78 -5.79 -5.83
N LYS A 100 -8.22 -6.98 -5.43
CA LYS A 100 -9.64 -7.33 -5.29
C LYS A 100 -10.03 -7.50 -3.82
N PHE A 101 -11.23 -7.03 -3.49
CA PHE A 101 -11.81 -7.26 -2.17
C PHE A 101 -12.52 -8.60 -2.10
N ILE A 102 -12.37 -9.29 -0.97
CA ILE A 102 -13.04 -10.57 -0.69
C ILE A 102 -13.63 -10.49 0.72
N VAL A 103 -14.91 -10.85 0.85
CA VAL A 103 -15.55 -11.03 2.15
C VAL A 103 -15.53 -12.52 2.48
N THR A 104 -14.74 -12.90 3.48
CA THR A 104 -14.56 -14.30 3.88
C THR A 104 -14.08 -14.38 5.32
N GLU A 105 -14.40 -15.49 6.01
CA GLU A 105 -13.82 -15.76 7.33
C GLU A 105 -12.30 -15.84 7.24
N THR A 106 -11.64 -15.07 8.09
CA THR A 106 -10.17 -14.97 8.24
C THR A 106 -9.81 -15.20 9.71
N THR A 107 -8.57 -15.58 9.98
CA THR A 107 -8.07 -15.74 11.36
C THR A 107 -7.91 -14.40 12.08
N GLN A 108 -7.70 -13.33 11.32
CA GLN A 108 -7.65 -11.94 11.77
C GLN A 108 -8.89 -11.18 11.28
N ASN A 109 -9.00 -9.90 11.64
CA ASN A 109 -10.15 -9.08 11.24
C ASN A 109 -10.12 -8.72 9.73
N GLY A 110 -8.93 -8.66 9.15
CA GLY A 110 -8.65 -8.52 7.73
C GLY A 110 -7.34 -9.23 7.37
N GLU A 111 -7.07 -9.41 6.09
CA GLU A 111 -5.81 -9.98 5.59
C GLU A 111 -5.52 -9.51 4.16
N THR A 112 -4.34 -8.93 3.94
CA THR A 112 -3.86 -8.58 2.60
C THR A 112 -2.87 -9.60 2.07
N ASP A 113 -3.28 -10.35 1.07
CA ASP A 113 -2.39 -11.21 0.29
C ASP A 113 -1.84 -10.40 -0.89
N ILE A 114 -0.59 -9.96 -0.74
CA ILE A 114 0.10 -9.25 -1.81
C ILE A 114 0.29 -10.16 -3.03
N PHE A 115 0.52 -11.46 -2.89
CA PHE A 115 0.85 -12.29 -4.05
C PHE A 115 -0.34 -12.51 -4.99
N GLU A 116 -1.51 -12.73 -4.39
CA GLU A 116 -2.79 -12.92 -5.09
C GLU A 116 -3.56 -11.60 -5.31
N ARG A 117 -3.01 -10.47 -4.81
CA ARG A 117 -3.62 -9.14 -4.85
C ARG A 117 -5.03 -9.16 -4.24
N THR A 118 -5.18 -9.75 -3.06
CA THR A 118 -6.48 -9.81 -2.37
C THR A 118 -6.42 -9.04 -1.06
N ILE A 119 -7.45 -8.22 -0.83
CA ILE A 119 -7.77 -7.67 0.48
C ILE A 119 -8.97 -8.44 0.99
N LYS A 120 -8.77 -9.27 2.01
CA LYS A 120 -9.82 -10.07 2.65
C LYS A 120 -10.30 -9.34 3.88
N ILE A 121 -11.61 -9.24 4.06
CA ILE A 121 -12.22 -8.64 5.25
C ILE A 121 -13.16 -9.68 5.85
N ASN A 122 -13.07 -9.91 7.16
CA ASN A 122 -14.01 -10.79 7.85
C ASN A 122 -15.43 -10.18 7.75
N PRO A 123 -16.48 -10.96 7.44
CA PRO A 123 -17.84 -10.44 7.29
C PRO A 123 -18.31 -9.55 8.45
N GLN A 124 -17.90 -9.84 9.68
CA GLN A 124 -18.28 -9.04 10.86
C GLN A 124 -17.71 -7.61 10.86
N PHE A 125 -16.69 -7.34 10.03
CA PHE A 125 -15.96 -6.08 9.95
C PHE A 125 -16.07 -5.40 8.57
N VAL A 126 -16.98 -5.86 7.71
CA VAL A 126 -17.17 -5.33 6.35
C VAL A 126 -17.51 -3.83 6.32
N ASP A 127 -18.05 -3.30 7.42
CA ASP A 127 -18.41 -1.89 7.58
C ASP A 127 -17.42 -1.09 8.43
N ASP A 128 -16.38 -1.73 8.96
CA ASP A 128 -15.37 -1.06 9.79
C ASP A 128 -14.32 -0.38 8.90
N GLN A 129 -14.43 0.95 8.80
CA GLN A 129 -13.52 1.76 8.01
C GLN A 129 -12.05 1.57 8.43
N ASN A 130 -11.76 1.42 9.72
CA ASN A 130 -10.37 1.38 10.19
C ASN A 130 -9.68 0.09 9.74
N ILE A 131 -10.43 -1.01 9.75
CA ILE A 131 -9.98 -2.34 9.29
C ILE A 131 -9.72 -2.30 7.79
N ILE A 132 -10.63 -1.69 7.03
CA ILE A 132 -10.45 -1.56 5.58
C ILE A 132 -9.23 -0.70 5.25
N LEU A 133 -9.07 0.44 5.94
CA LEU A 133 -7.92 1.33 5.75
C LEU A 133 -6.60 0.63 6.11
N HIS A 134 -6.56 -0.15 7.18
CA HIS A 134 -5.39 -0.95 7.57
C HIS A 134 -4.91 -1.85 6.42
N GLU A 135 -5.82 -2.64 5.86
CA GLU A 135 -5.51 -3.54 4.74
C GLU A 135 -5.11 -2.79 3.46
N MET A 136 -5.76 -1.63 3.20
CA MET A 136 -5.37 -0.78 2.08
C MET A 136 -3.93 -0.25 2.21
N ILE A 137 -3.43 0.03 3.43
CA ILE A 137 -2.03 0.45 3.63
C ILE A 137 -1.07 -0.66 3.16
N HIS A 138 -1.34 -1.93 3.48
CA HIS A 138 -0.52 -3.05 2.99
C HIS A 138 -0.49 -3.11 1.46
N ALA A 139 -1.65 -2.93 0.82
CA ALA A 139 -1.74 -2.91 -0.64
C ALA A 139 -0.92 -1.75 -1.25
N HIS A 140 -1.06 -0.53 -0.72
CA HIS A 140 -0.33 0.63 -1.21
C HIS A 140 1.19 0.54 -0.96
N GLU A 141 1.63 0.04 0.21
CA GLU A 141 3.05 -0.19 0.48
C GLU A 141 3.67 -1.15 -0.54
N HIS A 142 2.92 -2.21 -0.88
CA HIS A 142 3.34 -3.14 -1.89
C HIS A 142 3.39 -2.45 -3.28
N ILE A 143 2.38 -1.67 -3.66
CA ILE A 143 2.32 -0.98 -4.96
C ILE A 143 3.51 -0.03 -5.13
N LEU A 144 3.83 0.78 -4.11
CA LEU A 144 4.99 1.66 -4.14
C LEU A 144 6.28 0.86 -4.38
N SER A 145 6.43 -0.26 -3.68
CA SER A 145 7.61 -1.13 -3.80
C SER A 145 7.71 -1.79 -5.18
N LEU A 146 6.57 -2.16 -5.78
CA LEU A 146 6.49 -2.75 -7.11
C LEU A 146 6.85 -1.75 -8.21
N VAL A 147 6.33 -0.53 -8.10
CA VAL A 147 6.45 0.49 -9.13
C VAL A 147 7.85 1.11 -9.13
N ASN A 148 8.32 1.54 -7.96
CA ASN A 148 9.67 2.04 -7.76
C ASN A 148 10.01 2.09 -6.26
N PRO A 149 10.95 1.25 -5.77
CA PRO A 149 11.31 1.20 -4.35
C PRO A 149 11.70 2.55 -3.73
N LEU A 150 12.23 3.49 -4.51
CA LEU A 150 12.57 4.84 -4.03
C LEU A 150 11.35 5.67 -3.63
N LEU A 151 10.17 5.37 -4.17
CA LEU A 151 8.93 6.07 -3.81
C LEU A 151 8.60 5.81 -2.33
N LYS A 152 8.75 4.56 -1.87
CA LYS A 152 8.52 4.19 -0.47
C LYS A 152 9.44 4.96 0.47
N GLU A 153 10.74 5.02 0.17
CA GLU A 153 11.72 5.74 0.99
C GLU A 153 11.46 7.25 1.03
N THR A 154 11.17 7.83 -0.13
CA THR A 154 10.88 9.26 -0.25
C THR A 154 9.61 9.63 0.52
N LEU A 155 8.57 8.79 0.41
CA LEU A 155 7.30 8.99 1.12
C LEU A 155 7.46 8.92 2.64
N ILE A 156 8.28 7.99 3.17
CA ILE A 156 8.60 7.93 4.60
C ILE A 156 9.14 9.27 5.10
N VAL A 157 10.09 9.86 4.37
CA VAL A 157 10.72 11.13 4.76
C VAL A 157 9.69 12.27 4.75
N GLU A 158 8.80 12.30 3.77
CA GLU A 158 7.79 13.36 3.66
C GLU A 158 6.65 13.22 4.67
N LEU A 159 6.18 11.99 4.92
CA LEU A 159 5.23 11.71 5.99
C LEU A 159 5.81 12.05 7.36
N TYR A 160 7.08 11.72 7.63
CA TYR A 160 7.76 12.13 8.85
C TYR A 160 7.69 13.66 9.04
N LYS A 161 8.12 14.43 8.03
CA LYS A 161 8.07 15.91 8.11
C LYS A 161 6.65 16.43 8.27
N HIS A 162 5.67 15.78 7.64
CA HIS A 162 4.27 16.15 7.72
C HIS A 162 3.66 15.89 9.11
N LEU A 163 4.10 14.82 9.79
CA LEU A 163 3.57 14.38 11.08
C LEU A 163 4.33 14.97 12.27
N PHE A 164 5.62 15.29 12.10
CA PHE A 164 6.47 15.86 13.15
C PHE A 164 5.85 17.07 13.89
N PRO A 165 5.25 18.07 13.21
CA PRO A 165 4.61 19.17 13.92
C PRO A 165 3.28 18.80 14.60
N LYS A 166 2.69 17.64 14.29
CA LYS A 166 1.41 17.17 14.82
C LYS A 166 1.56 16.27 16.04
N PHE A 167 2.65 15.51 16.11
CA PHE A 167 2.92 14.52 17.15
C PHE A 167 4.24 14.85 17.86
N LYS A 168 4.15 15.37 19.09
CA LYS A 168 5.33 15.81 19.87
C LYS A 168 6.34 14.68 20.11
N ASP A 169 5.84 13.47 20.29
CA ASP A 169 6.65 12.30 20.64
C ASP A 169 6.93 11.40 19.42
N LEU A 170 6.81 11.93 18.19
CA LEU A 170 6.99 11.15 16.96
C LEU A 170 8.35 10.45 16.89
N ASP A 171 9.44 11.13 17.27
CA ASP A 171 10.78 10.51 17.28
C ASP A 171 10.85 9.34 18.27
N CYS A 172 10.18 9.44 19.43
CA CYS A 172 10.08 8.35 20.41
C CYS A 172 9.27 7.18 19.83
N ILE A 173 8.12 7.46 19.22
CA ILE A 173 7.29 6.47 18.54
C ILE A 173 8.11 5.72 17.48
N ILE A 174 8.82 6.45 16.61
CA ILE A 174 9.67 5.85 15.56
C ILE A 174 10.79 5.02 16.18
N TYR A 175 11.45 5.51 17.23
CA TYR A 175 12.51 4.78 17.89
C TYR A 175 12.02 3.42 18.44
N ASN A 176 10.86 3.40 19.09
CA ASN A 176 10.28 2.16 19.61
C ASN A 176 9.78 1.26 18.48
N HIS A 177 9.17 1.82 17.45
CA HIS A 177 8.76 1.09 16.25
C HIS A 177 9.96 0.58 15.44
N ALA A 178 11.14 1.16 15.57
CA ALA A 178 12.35 0.65 14.91
C ALA A 178 12.99 -0.52 15.69
N ASN A 179 12.47 -0.87 16.87
CA ASN A 179 12.99 -1.97 17.66
C ASN A 179 12.64 -3.32 17.00
N ILE A 180 13.66 -4.01 16.49
CA ILE A 180 13.53 -5.25 15.70
C ILE A 180 12.91 -6.38 16.53
N SER A 181 13.25 -6.51 17.82
CA SER A 181 12.66 -7.57 18.64
C SER A 181 11.15 -7.33 18.81
N HIS A 182 10.77 -6.07 19.05
CA HIS A 182 9.36 -5.68 19.17
C HIS A 182 8.58 -5.95 17.88
N ASN A 183 9.14 -5.60 16.72
CA ASN A 183 8.47 -5.87 15.43
C ASN A 183 8.34 -7.35 15.11
N SER A 184 9.30 -8.16 15.56
CA SER A 184 9.20 -9.61 15.39
C SER A 184 7.97 -10.17 16.11
N ASP A 185 7.74 -9.75 17.37
CA ASP A 185 6.58 -10.17 18.15
C ASP A 185 5.26 -9.68 17.54
N LEU A 186 5.25 -8.45 17.03
CA LEU A 186 4.08 -7.85 16.35
C LEU A 186 3.75 -8.55 15.03
N ALA A 187 4.77 -8.96 14.28
CA ALA A 187 4.58 -9.66 13.02
C ALA A 187 3.86 -11.00 13.20
N GLU A 188 4.02 -11.65 14.36
CA GLU A 188 3.31 -12.87 14.72
C GLU A 188 1.82 -12.64 15.03
N LEU A 189 1.43 -11.42 15.41
CA LEU A 189 0.05 -11.07 15.78
C LEU A 189 -0.78 -10.53 14.62
N GLY A 190 -0.17 -9.78 13.70
CA GLY A 190 -0.89 -8.98 12.70
C GLY A 190 -0.18 -8.81 11.35
N GLY A 191 0.93 -9.50 11.11
CA GLY A 191 1.76 -9.29 9.92
C GLY A 191 2.81 -8.18 10.08
N TYR A 192 3.68 -8.04 9.08
CA TYR A 192 4.81 -7.12 9.16
C TYR A 192 4.38 -5.67 8.87
N HIS A 193 4.55 -4.79 9.86
CA HIS A 193 4.25 -3.35 9.75
C HIS A 193 5.54 -2.52 9.72
N GLY A 194 5.92 -2.05 8.54
CA GLY A 194 7.11 -1.20 8.38
C GLY A 194 6.91 0.23 8.90
N LEU A 195 7.96 1.05 8.85
CA LEU A 195 7.89 2.46 9.25
C LEU A 195 6.87 3.26 8.41
N LEU A 196 6.76 2.97 7.12
CA LEU A 196 5.75 3.60 6.26
C LEU A 196 4.33 3.26 6.73
N PHE A 197 4.08 1.98 7.03
CA PHE A 197 2.81 1.53 7.59
C PHE A 197 2.42 2.33 8.85
N MET A 198 3.38 2.48 9.76
CA MET A 198 3.20 3.21 11.02
C MET A 198 2.87 4.69 10.80
N LEU A 199 3.68 5.38 10.01
CA LEU A 199 3.46 6.81 9.71
C LEU A 199 2.15 7.01 8.98
N LYS A 200 1.82 6.15 8.01
CA LYS A 200 0.58 6.27 7.25
C LYS A 200 -0.64 6.02 8.13
N SER A 201 -0.58 5.05 9.04
CA SER A 201 -1.66 4.81 10.00
C SER A 201 -1.92 6.02 10.88
N LEU A 202 -0.88 6.66 11.43
CA LEU A 202 -1.00 7.89 12.23
C LEU A 202 -1.59 9.07 11.43
N ASP A 203 -1.18 9.21 10.17
CA ASP A 203 -1.72 10.23 9.27
C ASP A 203 -3.22 10.00 9.01
N LEU A 204 -3.61 8.75 8.71
CA LEU A 204 -5.00 8.38 8.50
C LEU A 204 -5.84 8.57 9.77
N ASP A 205 -5.32 8.19 10.94
CA ASP A 205 -6.00 8.41 12.22
C ASP A 205 -6.28 9.90 12.43
N PHE A 206 -5.29 10.75 12.17
CA PHE A 206 -5.45 12.20 12.27
C PHE A 206 -6.50 12.73 11.28
N ARG A 207 -6.51 12.26 10.02
CA ARG A 207 -7.49 12.67 9.00
C ARG A 207 -8.91 12.20 9.32
N CYS A 208 -9.04 11.00 9.86
CA CYS A 208 -10.31 10.39 10.25
C CYS A 208 -10.80 10.87 11.62
N ARG A 209 -10.00 11.65 12.35
CA ARG A 209 -10.26 12.10 13.74
C ARG A 209 -10.38 10.93 14.72
N ASN A 210 -9.61 9.87 14.48
CA ASN A 210 -9.44 8.77 15.40
C ASN A 210 -8.41 9.13 16.47
N GLU A 211 -8.41 8.36 17.56
CA GLU A 211 -7.26 8.33 18.46
C GLU A 211 -6.05 7.70 17.73
N PRO A 212 -4.80 8.12 18.05
CA PRO A 212 -3.61 7.56 17.44
C PRO A 212 -3.57 6.02 17.53
N PHE A 213 -3.04 5.39 16.48
CA PHE A 213 -2.88 3.94 16.33
C PHE A 213 -4.18 3.14 16.24
N THR A 214 -5.33 3.78 16.02
CA THR A 214 -6.61 3.07 15.82
C THR A 214 -6.57 2.26 14.52
N ILE A 215 -6.11 2.84 13.42
CA ILE A 215 -5.95 2.14 12.13
C ILE A 215 -4.74 1.20 12.16
N PHE A 216 -3.71 1.50 12.95
CA PHE A 216 -2.50 0.69 12.99
C PHE A 216 -2.77 -0.74 13.47
N GLY A 217 -3.57 -0.95 14.52
CA GLY A 217 -3.81 -2.31 14.98
C GLY A 217 -4.55 -2.46 16.31
N TYR A 218 -5.31 -3.55 16.38
CA TYR A 218 -6.14 -3.99 17.50
C TYR A 218 -5.30 -4.22 18.78
N ASP A 219 -5.47 -3.37 19.80
CA ASP A 219 -4.72 -3.30 21.08
C ASP A 219 -3.37 -2.52 21.07
N TYR A 220 -2.99 -1.84 20.00
CA TYR A 220 -1.73 -1.07 19.98
C TYR A 220 -1.64 0.04 21.06
N ASN A 221 -2.78 0.66 21.36
CA ASN A 221 -2.88 1.64 22.45
C ASN A 221 -2.57 1.02 23.83
N ARG A 222 -2.87 -0.26 24.03
CA ARG A 222 -2.55 -0.98 25.26
C ARG A 222 -1.05 -1.19 25.39
N THR A 223 -0.37 -1.59 24.32
CA THR A 223 1.09 -1.83 24.33
C THR A 223 1.90 -0.53 24.51
N PHE A 224 1.51 0.58 23.87
CA PHE A 224 2.20 1.86 24.07
C PHE A 224 1.87 2.51 25.43
N ALA A 225 0.63 2.37 25.93
CA ALA A 225 0.26 2.85 27.27
C ALA A 225 0.90 2.03 28.39
N GLU A 226 0.98 0.70 28.27
CA GLU A 226 1.66 -0.18 29.24
C GLU A 226 3.19 0.05 29.25
N LEU A 227 3.75 0.63 28.19
CA LEU A 227 5.18 0.95 28.04
C LEU A 227 5.53 2.45 28.21
N ASN A 228 4.57 3.32 28.55
CA ASN A 228 4.74 4.79 28.69
C ASN A 228 5.36 5.47 27.46
N LEU A 229 4.89 5.12 26.26
CA LEU A 229 5.41 5.65 25.00
C LEU A 229 4.50 6.74 24.37
N ILE A 230 3.38 7.04 25.04
CA ILE A 230 2.47 8.18 24.89
C ILE A 230 2.09 8.68 26.28
#